data_AF-A0A1Q9MWM7-F1
#
_entry.id   AF-A0A1Q9MWM7-F1
#
_cell.length_a   1.000
_cell.length_b   1.000
_cell.length_c   1.000
_cell.angle_alpha   90.00
_cell.angle_beta   90.00
_cell.angle_gamma   90.00
#
_symmetry.space_group_name_H-M   'P 1'
#
loop_
_entity.id
_entity.type
_entity.pdbx_description
1 polymer ?
#
loop_
_entity_poly.entity_id
_entity_poly.type
_entity_poly.pdbx_seq_one_letter_code
_entity_poly.pdbx_strand_id
1 'polypeptide(L)'
;MKPWVTKEWKQKRQIALKDLCEQCSTKEGILVLHHLEQPPSSNDIRYKVTCTMLDEALKAGKVTYQTTKRDACPNCQLLSITYRKTMNPPWRCVRCEYTFFTPIQIDYVSPQSRKDTFKAFREQNLEQINARAEQIIGEYNEKYMTMEGTVTFCKKCAFLWDKKHLKLCPECRIHYTKIGRQRCFDCHELATGSNVAITKEQTEEIKDLSSFEESRKEDHECLAKFLAGRALENLSKYDAGCLIRELSKIPVPQKQLCGLIALMEKELLIEESIMGEIDDGECWYCGEAGFPTENRARCEQEFKKSLIDTAYED
;
A
#
# COMPACT_ATOMS: atom_id res chain seq x y z
N MET A 1 20.99 -16.84 -21.07
CA MET A 1 21.00 -17.58 -19.78
C MET A 1 20.73 -16.59 -18.65
N LYS A 2 19.95 -16.95 -17.62
CA LYS A 2 19.67 -16.05 -16.49
C LYS A 2 20.95 -15.86 -15.63
N PRO A 3 21.40 -14.63 -15.33
CA PRO A 3 22.67 -14.40 -14.62
C PRO A 3 22.78 -15.11 -13.27
N TRP A 4 21.67 -15.16 -12.51
CA TRP A 4 21.61 -15.73 -11.17
C TRP A 4 21.72 -17.27 -11.10
N VAL A 5 21.72 -17.95 -12.24
CA VAL A 5 21.90 -19.41 -12.29
C VAL A 5 23.39 -19.77 -12.31
N THR A 6 24.27 -18.84 -12.71
CA THR A 6 25.70 -19.08 -12.88
C THR A 6 26.41 -19.37 -11.55
N LYS A 7 27.48 -20.17 -11.61
CA LYS A 7 28.31 -20.49 -10.44
C LYS A 7 28.97 -19.24 -9.86
N GLU A 8 29.47 -18.36 -10.73
CA GLU A 8 30.10 -17.10 -10.36
C GLU A 8 29.12 -16.21 -9.56
N TRP A 9 27.88 -16.05 -10.03
CA TRP A 9 26.89 -15.26 -9.31
C TRP A 9 26.57 -15.83 -7.94
N LYS A 10 26.46 -17.16 -7.82
CA LYS A 10 26.22 -17.82 -6.51
C LYS A 10 27.36 -17.54 -5.52
N GLN A 11 28.61 -17.56 -5.98
CA GLN A 11 29.78 -17.23 -5.17
C GLN A 11 29.77 -15.76 -4.74
N LYS A 12 29.59 -14.83 -5.69
CA LYS A 12 29.46 -13.40 -5.38
C LYS A 12 28.31 -13.11 -4.40
N ARG A 13 27.17 -13.80 -4.57
CA ARG A 13 26.02 -13.68 -3.66
C ARG A 13 26.36 -14.11 -2.24
N GLN A 14 27.07 -15.24 -2.07
CA GLN A 14 27.46 -15.70 -0.73
C GLN A 14 28.36 -14.69 -0.03
N ILE A 15 29.23 -14.01 -0.76
CA ILE A 15 30.12 -12.96 -0.22
C ILE A 15 29.34 -11.68 0.11
N ALA A 16 28.40 -11.28 -0.75
CA ALA A 16 27.65 -10.03 -0.60
C ALA A 16 26.49 -10.10 0.42
N LEU A 17 25.96 -11.31 0.69
CA LEU A 17 24.86 -11.50 1.62
C LEU A 17 25.32 -11.25 3.06
N LYS A 18 24.66 -10.34 3.76
CA LYS A 18 24.95 -9.96 5.15
C LYS A 18 24.19 -10.86 6.14
N ASP A 19 24.57 -10.80 7.41
CA ASP A 19 23.95 -11.58 8.50
C ASP A 19 22.65 -10.96 9.04
N LEU A 20 22.27 -9.78 8.56
CA LEU A 20 21.07 -9.07 8.99
C LEU A 20 20.35 -8.42 7.82
N CYS A 21 19.02 -8.29 7.95
CA CYS A 21 18.21 -7.51 7.03
C CYS A 21 18.56 -6.02 7.16
N GLU A 22 19.00 -5.38 6.09
CA GLU A 22 19.40 -3.97 6.13
C GLU A 22 18.21 -3.01 6.32
N GLN A 23 16.98 -3.49 6.06
CA GLN A 23 15.78 -2.68 6.22
C GLN A 23 15.20 -2.73 7.65
N CYS A 24 15.05 -3.93 8.23
CA CYS A 24 14.43 -4.10 9.56
C CYS A 24 15.37 -4.67 10.62
N SER A 25 16.65 -4.87 10.31
CA SER A 25 17.69 -5.40 11.21
C SER A 25 17.46 -6.80 11.77
N THR A 26 16.40 -7.51 11.34
CA THR A 26 16.18 -8.90 11.78
C THR A 26 17.30 -9.83 11.29
N LYS A 27 17.70 -10.75 12.17
CA LYS A 27 18.57 -11.89 11.87
C LYS A 27 17.77 -13.18 11.65
N GLU A 28 16.45 -13.11 11.86
CA GLU A 28 15.57 -14.27 11.81
C GLU A 28 15.09 -14.56 10.39
N GLY A 29 14.99 -15.85 10.08
CA GLY A 29 14.47 -16.35 8.82
C GLY A 29 15.46 -16.27 7.64
N ILE A 30 14.94 -16.49 6.44
CA ILE A 30 15.74 -16.54 5.22
C ILE A 30 16.05 -15.11 4.75
N LEU A 31 17.34 -14.77 4.74
CA LEU A 31 17.86 -13.55 4.12
C LEU A 31 18.13 -13.77 2.63
N VAL A 32 17.77 -12.78 1.82
CA VAL A 32 17.94 -12.77 0.37
C VAL A 32 18.71 -11.52 -0.04
N LEU A 33 19.60 -11.69 -1.02
CA LEU A 33 20.24 -10.57 -1.69
C LEU A 33 19.25 -10.00 -2.70
N HIS A 34 19.00 -8.69 -2.59
CA HIS A 34 17.99 -7.98 -3.36
C HIS A 34 18.65 -6.86 -4.18
N HIS A 35 18.41 -6.83 -5.49
CA HIS A 35 18.87 -5.72 -6.33
C HIS A 35 17.88 -4.56 -6.25
N LEU A 36 18.35 -3.36 -5.89
CA LEU A 36 17.52 -2.16 -5.80
C LEU A 36 17.04 -1.69 -7.18
N GLU A 37 17.84 -1.96 -8.22
CA GLU A 37 17.49 -1.73 -9.61
C GLU A 37 17.24 -3.06 -10.31
N GLN A 38 15.98 -3.34 -10.63
CA GLN A 38 15.64 -4.52 -11.42
C GLN A 38 15.78 -4.21 -12.91
N PRO A 39 16.45 -5.08 -13.69
CA PRO A 39 16.50 -4.91 -15.13
C PRO A 39 15.06 -5.00 -15.70
N PRO A 40 14.73 -4.19 -16.72
CA PRO A 40 13.45 -4.32 -17.42
C PRO A 40 13.28 -5.74 -17.98
N SER A 41 12.03 -6.16 -18.20
CA SER A 41 11.80 -7.47 -18.82
C SER A 41 12.36 -7.47 -20.25
N SER A 42 12.77 -8.65 -20.75
CA SER A 42 13.25 -8.78 -22.13
C SER A 42 12.21 -8.33 -23.16
N ASN A 43 10.92 -8.43 -22.83
CA ASN A 43 9.84 -7.96 -23.68
C ASN A 43 9.74 -6.43 -23.70
N ASP A 44 9.93 -5.77 -22.54
CA ASP A 44 9.98 -4.31 -22.47
C ASP A 44 11.18 -3.75 -23.24
N ILE A 45 12.34 -4.40 -23.14
CA ILE A 45 13.54 -4.02 -23.91
C ILE A 45 13.26 -4.14 -25.41
N ARG A 46 12.75 -5.29 -25.88
CA ARG A 46 12.38 -5.48 -27.30
C ARG A 46 11.33 -4.48 -27.75
N TYR A 47 10.33 -4.18 -26.92
CA TYR A 47 9.32 -3.17 -27.22
C TYR A 47 9.94 -1.79 -27.40
N LYS A 48 10.81 -1.35 -26.47
CA LYS A 48 11.52 -0.06 -26.56
C LYS A 48 12.41 0.04 -27.80
N VAL A 49 13.16 -1.02 -28.10
CA VAL A 49 13.99 -1.12 -29.31
C VAL A 49 13.12 -0.99 -30.56
N THR A 50 12.00 -1.73 -30.60
CA THR A 50 11.04 -1.67 -31.73
C THR A 50 10.49 -0.26 -31.91
N CYS A 51 10.06 0.40 -30.83
CA CYS A 51 9.56 1.78 -30.90
C CYS A 51 10.61 2.76 -31.43
N THR A 52 11.86 2.62 -30.97
CA THR A 52 12.97 3.49 -31.41
C THR A 52 13.26 3.30 -32.89
N MET A 53 13.40 2.05 -33.34
CA MET A 53 13.64 1.72 -34.75
C MET A 53 12.47 2.15 -35.65
N LEU A 54 11.23 1.99 -35.19
CA LEU A 54 10.05 2.41 -35.94
C LEU A 54 9.99 3.94 -36.08
N ASP A 55 10.29 4.68 -35.01
CA ASP A 55 10.35 6.14 -35.05
C ASP A 55 11.43 6.65 -36.03
N GLU A 56 12.61 6.04 -36.02
CA GLU A 56 13.67 6.30 -37.00
C GLU A 56 13.20 6.03 -38.44
N ALA A 57 12.51 4.91 -38.66
CA ALA A 57 12.02 4.53 -39.99
C ALA A 57 10.89 5.45 -40.50
N LEU A 58 10.00 5.91 -39.61
CA LEU A 58 8.96 6.88 -39.91
C LEU A 58 9.56 8.24 -40.29
N LYS A 59 10.54 8.72 -39.51
CA LYS A 59 11.26 9.97 -39.79
C LYS A 59 12.02 9.90 -41.13
N ALA A 60 12.57 8.74 -41.46
CA ALA A 60 13.25 8.51 -42.73
C ALA A 60 12.29 8.29 -43.92
N GLY A 61 10.96 8.27 -43.70
CA GLY A 61 9.97 7.98 -44.73
C GLY A 61 10.00 6.54 -45.26
N LYS A 62 10.69 5.62 -44.59
CA LYS A 62 10.76 4.20 -44.96
C LYS A 62 9.50 3.43 -44.58
N VAL A 63 8.79 3.93 -43.57
CA VAL A 63 7.52 3.41 -43.10
C VAL A 63 6.54 4.58 -43.09
N THR A 64 5.29 4.31 -43.46
CA THR A 64 4.20 5.28 -43.37
C THR A 64 3.00 4.64 -42.69
N TYR A 65 2.25 5.43 -41.93
CA TYR A 65 0.96 4.99 -41.42
C TYR A 65 -0.09 5.00 -42.53
N GLN A 66 -1.07 4.10 -42.43
CA GLN A 66 -2.27 4.20 -43.24
C GLN A 66 -3.13 5.33 -42.66
N THR A 67 -3.44 6.31 -43.50
CA THR A 67 -4.30 7.45 -43.13
C THR A 67 -5.69 7.26 -43.69
N THR A 68 -6.69 7.72 -42.94
CA THR A 68 -8.05 7.92 -43.45
C THR A 68 -8.41 9.40 -43.35
N LYS A 69 -9.19 9.90 -44.31
CA LYS A 69 -9.68 11.28 -44.23
C LYS A 69 -10.76 11.37 -43.16
N ARG A 70 -10.64 12.34 -42.25
CA ARG A 70 -11.66 12.63 -41.23
C ARG A 70 -11.94 14.11 -41.14
N ASP A 71 -13.20 14.42 -40.84
CA ASP A 71 -13.66 15.78 -40.61
C ASP A 71 -13.06 16.35 -39.32
N ALA A 72 -12.56 17.57 -39.41
CA ALA A 72 -11.93 18.31 -38.34
C ALA A 72 -12.39 19.78 -38.30
N CYS A 73 -12.13 20.43 -37.18
CA CYS A 73 -12.41 21.85 -37.02
C CYS A 73 -11.52 22.69 -37.96
N PRO A 74 -12.08 23.61 -38.77
CA PRO A 74 -11.30 24.50 -39.62
C PRO A 74 -10.37 25.44 -38.85
N ASN A 75 -10.71 25.80 -37.60
CA ASN A 75 -9.93 26.75 -36.80
C ASN A 75 -8.71 26.09 -36.12
N CYS A 76 -8.89 24.93 -35.48
CA CYS A 76 -7.83 24.28 -34.68
C CYS A 76 -7.39 22.90 -35.21
N GLN A 77 -7.97 22.43 -36.32
CA GLN A 77 -7.67 21.14 -36.97
C GLN A 77 -7.86 19.91 -36.08
N LEU A 78 -8.64 20.02 -35.00
CA LEU A 78 -8.95 18.88 -34.14
C LEU A 78 -10.20 18.14 -34.60
N LEU A 79 -10.18 16.82 -34.42
CA LEU A 79 -11.26 15.90 -34.77
C LEU A 79 -12.46 15.96 -33.81
N SER A 80 -12.32 16.66 -32.68
CA SER A 80 -13.39 16.77 -31.68
C SER A 80 -14.41 17.83 -32.11
N ILE A 81 -15.28 17.44 -33.04
CA ILE A 81 -16.37 18.26 -33.57
C ILE A 81 -17.71 17.57 -33.31
N THR A 82 -18.74 18.37 -33.08
CA THR A 82 -20.11 17.88 -32.86
C THR A 82 -21.05 18.52 -33.85
N TYR A 83 -21.96 17.70 -34.39
CA TYR A 83 -23.02 18.16 -35.28
C TYR A 83 -24.28 18.51 -34.46
N ARG A 84 -24.83 19.70 -34.68
CA ARG A 84 -26.00 20.23 -33.98
C ARG A 84 -27.11 20.50 -34.99
N LYS A 85 -28.18 19.69 -34.95
CA LYS A 85 -29.29 19.72 -35.92
C LYS A 85 -30.05 21.05 -35.97
N THR A 86 -30.18 21.74 -34.83
CA THR A 86 -31.04 22.93 -34.69
C THR A 86 -30.29 24.26 -34.75
N MET A 87 -28.96 24.24 -34.82
CA MET A 87 -28.13 25.45 -34.74
C MET A 87 -27.55 25.82 -36.11
N ASN A 88 -27.34 27.11 -36.33
CA ASN A 88 -26.72 27.64 -37.53
C ASN A 88 -25.52 28.53 -37.14
N PRO A 89 -24.26 28.15 -37.42
CA PRO A 89 -23.80 26.98 -38.18
C PRO A 89 -23.96 25.62 -37.45
N PRO A 90 -24.16 24.51 -38.19
CA PRO A 90 -24.50 23.21 -37.60
C PRO A 90 -23.35 22.54 -36.86
N TRP A 91 -22.10 22.74 -37.26
CA TRP A 91 -20.95 22.13 -36.58
C TRP A 91 -20.39 23.05 -35.50
N ARG A 92 -19.89 22.45 -34.42
CA ARG A 92 -19.15 23.14 -33.34
C ARG A 92 -17.92 22.32 -32.96
N CYS A 93 -16.79 22.98 -32.77
CA CYS A 93 -15.63 22.34 -32.15
C CYS A 93 -15.81 22.24 -30.64
N VAL A 94 -15.55 21.08 -30.04
CA VAL A 94 -15.66 20.89 -28.58
C VAL A 94 -14.56 21.65 -27.83
N ARG A 95 -13.37 21.83 -28.42
CA ARG A 95 -12.22 22.44 -27.75
C ARG A 95 -12.19 23.97 -27.83
N CYS A 96 -12.32 24.53 -29.03
CA CYS A 96 -12.24 25.99 -29.22
C CYS A 96 -13.60 26.64 -29.42
N GLU A 97 -14.68 25.87 -29.33
CA GLU A 97 -16.07 26.31 -29.44
C GLU A 97 -16.48 26.96 -30.76
N TYR A 98 -15.56 27.07 -31.72
CA TYR A 98 -15.79 27.66 -33.03
C TYR A 98 -16.92 26.92 -33.78
N THR A 99 -17.85 27.69 -34.34
CA THR A 99 -18.99 27.19 -35.11
C THR A 99 -18.74 27.40 -36.60
N PHE A 100 -19.08 26.40 -37.42
CA PHE A 100 -18.76 26.42 -38.85
C PHE A 100 -19.72 25.55 -39.67
N PHE A 101 -19.80 25.82 -40.97
CA PHE A 101 -20.71 25.13 -41.91
C PHE A 101 -20.14 23.82 -42.43
N THR A 102 -18.87 23.83 -42.82
CA THR A 102 -18.21 22.69 -43.45
C THR A 102 -16.93 22.37 -42.69
N PRO A 103 -16.77 21.16 -42.14
CA PRO A 103 -15.49 20.73 -41.57
C PRO A 103 -14.43 20.63 -42.66
N ILE A 104 -13.16 20.80 -42.28
CA ILE A 104 -12.03 20.47 -43.16
C ILE A 104 -11.74 18.98 -43.06
N GLN A 105 -11.21 18.37 -44.12
CA GLN A 105 -10.75 16.98 -44.07
C GLN A 105 -9.24 16.95 -43.79
N ILE A 106 -8.85 16.23 -42.73
CA ILE A 106 -7.44 16.00 -42.40
C ILE A 106 -7.10 14.51 -42.51
N ASP A 107 -5.82 14.21 -42.75
CA ASP A 107 -5.30 12.86 -42.66
C ASP A 107 -5.24 12.43 -41.20
N TYR A 108 -5.96 11.36 -40.88
CA TYR A 108 -6.00 10.79 -39.55
C TYR A 108 -5.36 9.41 -39.54
N VAL A 109 -4.40 9.23 -38.64
CA VAL A 109 -3.82 7.92 -38.35
C VAL A 109 -4.65 7.26 -37.25
N SER A 110 -5.38 6.20 -37.59
CA SER A 110 -6.20 5.48 -36.62
C SER A 110 -5.31 4.71 -35.61
N PRO A 111 -5.78 4.50 -34.36
CA PRO A 111 -5.08 3.64 -33.40
C PRO A 111 -4.83 2.23 -33.93
N GLN A 112 -5.75 1.71 -34.75
CA GLN A 112 -5.60 0.41 -35.39
C GLN A 112 -4.46 0.42 -36.41
N SER A 113 -4.38 1.44 -37.27
CA SER A 113 -3.25 1.58 -38.20
C SER A 113 -1.91 1.64 -37.45
N ARG A 114 -1.81 2.36 -36.32
CA ARG A 114 -0.57 2.37 -35.52
C ARG A 114 -0.19 0.98 -35.03
N LYS A 115 -1.17 0.22 -34.53
CA LYS A 115 -0.95 -1.16 -34.07
C LYS A 115 -0.52 -2.08 -35.21
N ASP A 116 -1.17 -1.99 -36.36
CA ASP A 116 -0.89 -2.82 -37.53
C ASP A 116 0.48 -2.50 -38.11
N THR A 117 0.82 -1.22 -38.26
CA THR A 117 2.16 -0.77 -38.68
C THR A 117 3.22 -1.23 -37.69
N PHE A 118 2.99 -1.11 -36.38
CA PHE A 118 3.93 -1.59 -35.37
C PHE A 118 4.14 -3.12 -35.47
N LYS A 119 3.06 -3.88 -35.63
CA LYS A 119 3.12 -5.34 -35.77
C LYS A 119 3.89 -5.75 -37.02
N ALA A 120 3.53 -5.19 -38.18
CA ALA A 120 4.19 -5.49 -39.45
C ALA A 120 5.68 -5.10 -39.42
N PHE A 121 6.01 -3.93 -38.87
CA PHE A 121 7.39 -3.49 -38.71
C PHE A 121 8.19 -4.44 -37.82
N ARG A 122 7.62 -4.86 -36.69
CA ARG A 122 8.26 -5.81 -35.77
C ARG A 122 8.53 -7.16 -36.44
N GLU A 123 7.57 -7.67 -37.20
CA GLU A 123 7.71 -8.95 -37.93
C GLU A 123 8.83 -8.88 -38.98
N GLN A 124 8.90 -7.78 -39.74
CA GLN A 124 9.93 -7.56 -40.76
C GLN A 124 11.34 -7.36 -40.20
N ASN A 125 11.46 -6.80 -38.98
CA ASN A 125 12.75 -6.44 -38.38
C ASN A 125 13.12 -7.30 -37.17
N LEU A 126 12.48 -8.47 -37.01
CA LEU A 126 12.58 -9.28 -35.80
C LEU A 126 14.02 -9.63 -35.42
N GLU A 127 14.84 -10.00 -36.40
CA GLU A 127 16.25 -10.37 -36.19
C GLU A 127 17.08 -9.18 -35.68
N GLN A 128 16.97 -8.01 -36.32
CA GLN A 128 17.69 -6.81 -35.91
C GLN A 128 17.24 -6.31 -34.53
N ILE A 129 15.93 -6.40 -34.25
CA ILE A 129 15.36 -6.05 -32.94
C ILE A 129 15.93 -6.99 -31.87
N ASN A 130 15.99 -8.29 -32.14
CA ASN A 130 16.55 -9.26 -31.19
C ASN A 130 18.04 -9.03 -30.96
N ALA A 131 18.83 -8.82 -32.01
CA ALA A 131 20.27 -8.55 -31.87
C ALA A 131 20.54 -7.29 -31.02
N ARG A 132 19.84 -6.18 -31.28
CA ARG A 132 19.95 -4.96 -30.46
C ARG A 132 19.48 -5.18 -29.01
N ALA A 133 18.37 -5.90 -28.83
CA ALA A 133 17.86 -6.20 -27.51
C ALA A 133 18.80 -7.11 -26.71
N GLU A 134 19.45 -8.08 -27.35
CA GLU A 134 20.43 -8.97 -26.73
C GLU A 134 21.67 -8.22 -26.24
N GLN A 135 22.15 -7.23 -27.01
CA GLN A 135 23.23 -6.35 -26.56
C GLN A 135 22.84 -5.61 -25.27
N ILE A 136 21.68 -4.94 -25.26
CA ILE A 136 21.19 -4.20 -24.09
C ILE A 136 20.97 -5.15 -22.89
N ILE A 137 20.42 -6.34 -23.13
CA ILE A 137 20.26 -7.36 -22.09
C ILE A 137 21.63 -7.81 -21.54
N GLY A 138 22.64 -7.92 -22.41
CA GLY A 138 24.03 -8.17 -22.03
C GLY A 138 24.55 -7.12 -21.06
N GLU A 139 24.40 -5.83 -21.39
CA GLU A 139 24.80 -4.71 -20.54
C GLU A 139 24.09 -4.73 -19.17
N TYR A 140 22.78 -5.01 -19.14
CA TYR A 140 22.05 -5.18 -17.87
C TYR A 140 22.54 -6.39 -17.07
N ASN A 141 22.87 -7.49 -17.74
CA ASN A 141 23.39 -8.68 -17.07
C ASN A 141 24.79 -8.42 -16.50
N GLU A 142 25.66 -7.72 -17.22
CA GLU A 142 26.99 -7.32 -16.74
C GLU A 142 26.86 -6.44 -15.49
N LYS A 143 26.01 -5.40 -15.54
CA LYS A 143 25.71 -4.57 -14.36
C LYS A 143 25.17 -5.41 -13.20
N TYR A 144 24.23 -6.31 -13.46
CA TYR A 144 23.65 -7.20 -12.45
C TYR A 144 24.72 -8.09 -11.77
N MET A 145 25.73 -8.53 -12.51
CA MET A 145 26.84 -9.37 -12.03
C MET A 145 27.87 -8.62 -11.17
N THR A 146 27.84 -7.28 -11.15
CA THR A 146 28.71 -6.47 -10.28
C THR A 146 28.30 -6.53 -8.80
N MET A 147 27.05 -6.91 -8.51
CA MET A 147 26.41 -6.79 -7.19
C MET A 147 26.32 -5.34 -6.67
N GLU A 148 26.59 -4.33 -7.50
CA GLU A 148 26.39 -2.94 -7.15
C GLU A 148 24.89 -2.64 -6.94
N GLY A 149 24.58 -1.86 -5.90
CA GLY A 149 23.19 -1.54 -5.55
C GLY A 149 22.39 -2.75 -5.05
N THR A 150 23.06 -3.76 -4.49
CA THR A 150 22.39 -4.87 -3.79
C THR A 150 22.27 -4.59 -2.29
N VAL A 151 21.20 -5.10 -1.69
CA VAL A 151 20.93 -5.03 -0.25
C VAL A 151 20.47 -6.40 0.26
N THR A 152 20.79 -6.71 1.51
CA THR A 152 20.31 -7.92 2.16
C THR A 152 18.96 -7.66 2.81
N PHE A 153 17.92 -8.37 2.38
CA PHE A 153 16.58 -8.27 2.95
C PHE A 153 16.11 -9.61 3.53
N CYS A 154 15.29 -9.57 4.58
CA CYS A 154 14.47 -10.72 4.93
C CYS A 154 13.37 -10.91 3.88
N LYS A 155 12.80 -12.13 3.81
CA LYS A 155 11.72 -12.46 2.85
C LYS A 155 10.54 -11.46 2.87
N LYS A 156 10.16 -10.96 4.05
CA LYS A 156 9.10 -9.94 4.21
C LYS A 156 9.48 -8.61 3.57
N CYS A 157 10.68 -8.10 3.85
CA CYS A 157 11.13 -6.82 3.29
C CYS A 157 11.31 -6.89 1.78
N ALA A 158 11.87 -8.00 1.26
CA ALA A 158 11.98 -8.22 -0.19
C ALA A 158 10.60 -8.25 -0.87
N PHE A 159 9.61 -8.94 -0.29
CA PHE A 159 8.25 -8.96 -0.82
C PHE A 159 7.60 -7.57 -0.82
N LEU A 160 7.73 -6.81 0.27
CA LEU A 160 7.15 -5.47 0.37
C LEU A 160 7.80 -4.50 -0.62
N TRP A 161 9.11 -4.62 -0.85
CA TRP A 161 9.82 -3.85 -1.85
C TRP A 161 9.30 -4.14 -3.26
N ASP A 162 9.23 -5.41 -3.65
CA ASP A 162 8.92 -5.81 -5.03
C ASP A 162 7.43 -5.75 -5.38
N LYS A 163 6.57 -6.20 -4.48
CA LYS A 163 5.14 -6.40 -4.77
C LYS A 163 4.27 -5.25 -4.30
N LYS A 164 4.70 -4.52 -3.26
CA LYS A 164 3.95 -3.40 -2.71
C LYS A 164 4.61 -2.05 -2.97
N HIS A 165 5.85 -2.03 -3.47
CA HIS A 165 6.64 -0.83 -3.64
C HIS A 165 6.75 -0.02 -2.34
N LEU A 166 6.94 -0.73 -1.23
CA LEU A 166 7.05 -0.20 0.12
C LEU A 166 8.43 -0.46 0.71
N LYS A 167 8.97 0.54 1.40
CA LYS A 167 10.18 0.45 2.22
C LYS A 167 9.87 0.89 3.65
N LEU A 168 10.65 0.42 4.61
CA LEU A 168 10.54 0.89 6.00
C LEU A 168 10.99 2.35 6.08
N CYS A 169 10.30 3.15 6.89
CA CYS A 169 10.65 4.53 7.12
C CYS A 169 12.07 4.62 7.71
N PRO A 170 12.98 5.42 7.13
CA PRO A 170 14.33 5.53 7.64
C PRO A 170 14.41 6.23 9.01
N GLU A 171 13.38 7.01 9.37
CA GLU A 171 13.31 7.75 10.64
C GLU A 171 12.77 6.87 11.77
N CYS A 172 11.49 6.47 11.72
CA CYS A 172 10.87 5.71 12.82
C CYS A 172 11.18 4.21 12.78
N ARG A 173 11.56 3.65 11.63
CA ARG A 173 11.75 2.20 11.42
C ARG A 173 10.56 1.31 11.84
N ILE A 174 9.36 1.88 11.93
CA ILE A 174 8.13 1.16 12.29
C ILE A 174 7.19 1.12 11.09
N HIS A 175 6.92 2.28 10.50
CA HIS A 175 5.96 2.40 9.40
C HIS A 175 6.60 2.18 8.04
N TYR A 176 5.82 1.64 7.11
CA TYR A 176 6.22 1.51 5.71
C TYR A 176 5.78 2.74 4.91
N THR A 177 6.60 3.12 3.93
CA THR A 177 6.37 4.24 3.01
C THR A 177 6.68 3.84 1.58
N LYS A 178 6.14 4.56 0.60
CA LYS A 178 6.38 4.27 -0.83
C LYS A 178 7.86 4.47 -1.18
N ILE A 179 8.40 3.59 -2.02
CA ILE A 179 9.73 3.77 -2.63
C ILE A 179 9.70 5.10 -3.41
N GLY A 180 10.60 6.02 -3.06
CA GLY A 180 10.62 7.40 -3.56
C GLY A 180 10.22 8.47 -2.53
N ARG A 181 9.49 8.11 -1.47
CA ARG A 181 9.29 9.02 -0.33
C ARG A 181 10.47 8.97 0.62
N GLN A 182 10.83 10.12 1.20
CA GLN A 182 11.93 10.20 2.15
C GLN A 182 11.55 9.61 3.52
N ARG A 183 10.32 9.82 3.98
CA ARG A 183 9.81 9.37 5.29
C ARG A 183 8.37 8.86 5.21
N CYS A 184 7.84 8.24 6.26
CA CYS A 184 6.42 7.88 6.34
C CYS A 184 5.55 9.13 6.55
N PHE A 185 4.23 8.95 6.47
CA PHE A 185 3.29 10.04 6.66
C PHE A 185 3.40 10.64 8.07
N ASP A 186 3.47 9.80 9.11
CA ASP A 186 3.55 10.27 10.50
C ASP A 186 4.85 11.06 10.76
N CYS A 187 5.99 10.55 10.31
CA CYS A 187 7.26 11.28 10.37
C CYS A 187 7.25 12.57 9.54
N HIS A 188 6.45 12.63 8.48
CA HIS A 188 6.25 13.85 7.71
C HIS A 188 5.43 14.87 8.49
N GLU A 189 4.30 14.47 9.09
CA GLU A 189 3.48 15.37 9.91
C GLU A 189 4.24 15.93 11.10
N LEU A 190 5.01 15.08 11.80
CA LEU A 190 5.90 15.51 12.90
C LEU A 190 6.92 16.55 12.42
N ALA A 191 7.46 16.41 11.22
CA ALA A 191 8.49 17.29 10.69
C ALA A 191 7.94 18.61 10.13
N THR A 192 6.75 18.60 9.53
CA THR A 192 6.13 19.80 8.97
C THR A 192 5.42 20.64 10.03
N GLY A 193 5.40 20.21 11.28
CA GLY A 193 4.65 20.89 12.33
C GLY A 193 3.15 20.87 12.05
N SER A 194 2.69 19.93 11.22
CA SER A 194 1.27 19.63 11.03
C SER A 194 0.73 18.89 12.25
N ASN A 195 1.14 19.30 13.45
CA ASN A 195 0.53 18.92 14.71
C ASN A 195 -0.87 19.52 14.70
N VAL A 196 -1.79 18.82 14.04
CA VAL A 196 -3.19 18.91 14.44
C VAL A 196 -3.17 18.43 15.88
N ALA A 197 -3.36 19.37 16.80
CA ALA A 197 -3.52 19.07 18.21
C ALA A 197 -4.52 17.94 18.37
N ILE A 198 -4.32 17.09 19.38
CA ILE A 198 -5.30 16.08 19.78
C ILE A 198 -6.71 16.66 19.72
N THR A 199 -7.64 15.94 19.08
CA THR A 199 -9.01 16.44 19.00
C THR A 199 -9.67 16.35 20.38
N LYS A 200 -10.70 17.16 20.59
CA LYS A 200 -11.51 17.08 21.82
C LYS A 200 -12.06 15.66 22.03
N GLU A 201 -12.54 15.04 20.95
CA GLU A 201 -13.04 13.66 20.90
C GLU A 201 -12.00 12.64 21.36
N GLN A 202 -10.77 12.71 20.84
CA GLN A 202 -9.67 11.82 21.28
C GLN A 202 -9.28 12.05 22.75
N THR A 203 -9.39 13.29 23.22
CA THR A 203 -9.11 13.61 24.63
C THR A 203 -10.17 13.02 25.54
N GLU A 204 -11.43 13.04 25.13
CA GLU A 204 -12.56 12.42 25.84
C GLU A 204 -12.43 10.90 25.84
N GLU A 205 -12.14 10.29 24.69
CA GLU A 205 -11.94 8.84 24.57
C GLU A 205 -10.80 8.31 25.44
N ILE A 206 -9.66 9.02 25.51
CA ILE A 206 -8.56 8.64 26.42
C ILE A 206 -8.99 8.72 27.88
N LYS A 207 -9.77 9.75 28.25
CA LYS A 207 -10.28 9.88 29.61
C LYS A 207 -11.22 8.73 29.94
N ASP A 208 -12.15 8.41 29.05
CA ASP A 208 -13.12 7.34 29.21
C ASP A 208 -12.41 5.99 29.36
N LEU A 209 -11.44 5.68 28.49
CA LEU A 209 -10.61 4.47 28.57
C LEU A 209 -9.80 4.38 29.86
N SER A 210 -9.39 5.51 30.45
CA SER A 210 -8.62 5.55 31.70
C SER A 210 -9.47 5.67 32.97
N SER A 211 -10.80 5.68 32.83
CA SER A 211 -11.73 5.93 33.94
C SER A 211 -12.07 4.69 34.77
N PHE A 212 -11.87 3.49 34.20
CA PHE A 212 -12.14 2.21 34.86
C PHE A 212 -11.26 2.03 36.11
N GLU A 213 -11.89 1.86 37.28
CA GLU A 213 -11.14 1.75 38.54
C GLU A 213 -10.31 0.47 38.59
N GLU A 214 -10.82 -0.58 37.96
CA GLU A 214 -10.29 -1.93 37.98
C GLU A 214 -9.01 -2.11 37.15
N SER A 215 -8.75 -1.23 36.17
CA SER A 215 -7.52 -1.19 35.37
C SER A 215 -6.66 0.05 35.62
N ARG A 216 -7.01 0.87 36.62
CA ARG A 216 -6.42 2.21 36.84
C ARG A 216 -4.90 2.18 36.95
N LYS A 217 -4.32 1.14 37.54
CA LYS A 217 -2.87 1.03 37.72
C LYS A 217 -2.17 0.79 36.38
N GLU A 218 -2.65 -0.18 35.61
CA GLU A 218 -2.15 -0.55 34.29
C GLU A 218 -2.31 0.61 33.31
N ASP A 219 -3.42 1.34 33.38
CA ASP A 219 -3.68 2.53 32.58
C ASP A 219 -2.70 3.65 32.89
N HIS A 220 -2.45 3.91 34.18
CA HIS A 220 -1.45 4.89 34.59
C HIS A 220 -0.04 4.49 34.15
N GLU A 221 0.33 3.21 34.23
CA GLU A 221 1.62 2.73 33.76
C GLU A 221 1.75 2.89 32.23
N CYS A 222 0.69 2.58 31.47
CA CYS A 222 0.63 2.78 30.03
C CYS A 222 0.75 4.27 29.66
N LEU A 223 -0.05 5.13 30.28
CA LEU A 223 -0.02 6.58 30.10
C LEU A 223 1.35 7.16 30.43
N ALA A 224 1.91 6.83 31.60
CA ALA A 224 3.22 7.34 32.02
C ALA A 224 4.32 6.93 31.05
N LYS A 225 4.32 5.67 30.58
CA LYS A 225 5.27 5.16 29.61
C LYS A 225 5.12 5.81 28.24
N PHE A 226 3.89 6.01 27.76
CA PHE A 226 3.62 6.57 26.44
C PHE A 226 3.88 8.08 26.38
N LEU A 227 3.43 8.81 27.41
CA LEU A 227 3.60 10.25 27.49
C LEU A 227 5.06 10.63 27.75
N ALA A 228 5.82 9.82 28.49
CA ALA A 228 7.23 10.06 28.82
C ALA A 228 7.46 11.49 29.37
N GLY A 229 6.55 11.97 30.22
CA GLY A 229 6.58 13.31 30.82
C GLY A 229 5.96 14.43 29.97
N ARG A 230 5.43 14.13 28.78
CA ARG A 230 4.63 15.09 27.99
C ARG A 230 3.22 15.23 28.55
N ALA A 231 2.64 16.42 28.44
CA ALA A 231 1.22 16.62 28.71
C ALA A 231 0.36 16.03 27.57
N LEU A 232 -0.86 15.56 27.88
CA LEU A 232 -1.75 14.90 26.92
C LEU A 232 -2.15 15.84 25.77
N GLU A 233 -2.31 17.13 26.07
CA GLU A 233 -2.67 18.18 25.12
C GLU A 233 -1.57 18.44 24.09
N ASN A 234 -0.34 18.01 24.39
CA ASN A 234 0.81 18.12 23.51
C ASN A 234 0.97 16.88 22.61
N LEU A 235 0.04 15.92 22.66
CA LEU A 235 0.00 14.83 21.70
C LEU A 235 -0.48 15.32 20.34
N SER A 236 0.17 14.80 19.29
CA SER A 236 -0.37 14.89 17.94
C SER A 236 -1.65 14.03 17.86
N LYS A 237 -2.53 14.36 16.91
CA LYS A 237 -3.70 13.50 16.57
C LYS A 237 -3.31 12.03 16.38
N TYR A 238 -2.13 11.79 15.80
CA TYR A 238 -1.60 10.44 15.58
C TYR A 238 -1.16 9.77 16.90
N ASP A 239 -0.34 10.45 17.71
CA ASP A 239 0.12 9.93 19.01
C ASP A 239 -1.08 9.60 19.92
N ALA A 240 -2.12 10.44 19.89
CA ALA A 240 -3.37 10.19 20.58
C ALA A 240 -4.06 8.91 20.09
N GLY A 241 -4.16 8.70 18.78
CA GLY A 241 -4.71 7.47 18.21
C GLY A 241 -3.90 6.21 18.55
N CYS A 242 -2.57 6.32 18.64
CA CYS A 242 -1.72 5.24 19.13
C CYS A 242 -1.95 4.94 20.60
N LEU A 243 -2.06 5.98 21.44
CA LEU A 243 -2.34 5.82 22.87
C LEU A 243 -3.71 5.17 23.12
N ILE A 244 -4.75 5.59 22.40
CA ILE A 244 -6.09 4.99 22.45
C ILE A 244 -6.01 3.48 22.19
N ARG A 245 -5.30 3.07 21.12
CA ARG A 245 -5.15 1.65 20.77
C ARG A 245 -4.36 0.85 21.80
N GLU A 246 -3.38 1.44 22.47
CA GLU A 246 -2.64 0.74 23.53
C GLU A 246 -3.46 0.65 24.81
N LEU A 247 -4.25 1.68 25.14
CA LEU A 247 -5.18 1.64 26.26
C LEU A 247 -6.31 0.63 26.05
N SER A 248 -6.85 0.51 24.83
CA SER A 248 -7.97 -0.41 24.57
C SER A 248 -7.61 -1.89 24.73
N LYS A 249 -6.33 -2.23 24.59
CA LYS A 249 -5.81 -3.59 24.81
C LYS A 249 -5.68 -3.97 26.30
N ILE A 250 -5.80 -3.03 27.23
CA ILE A 250 -5.67 -3.32 28.66
C ILE A 250 -7.00 -3.94 29.12
N PRO A 251 -7.03 -5.23 29.49
CA PRO A 251 -8.26 -5.87 29.89
C PRO A 251 -8.76 -5.34 31.23
N VAL A 252 -10.08 -5.20 31.37
CA VAL A 252 -10.73 -4.78 32.63
C VAL A 252 -11.32 -6.01 33.31
N PRO A 253 -10.93 -6.32 34.56
CA PRO A 253 -11.54 -7.40 35.30
C PRO A 253 -12.95 -7.01 35.76
N GLN A 254 -13.97 -7.66 35.21
CA GLN A 254 -15.38 -7.43 35.54
C GLN A 254 -15.96 -8.61 36.30
N LYS A 255 -16.56 -8.32 37.46
CA LYS A 255 -17.21 -9.33 38.29
C LYS A 255 -18.60 -9.62 37.75
N GLN A 256 -18.78 -10.82 37.22
CA GLN A 256 -20.04 -11.34 36.69
C GLN A 256 -21.03 -11.66 37.81
N LEU A 257 -22.32 -11.75 37.48
CA LEU A 257 -23.39 -12.11 38.45
C LEU A 257 -23.13 -13.46 39.15
N CYS A 258 -22.49 -14.41 38.45
CA CYS A 258 -22.11 -15.70 39.02
C CYS A 258 -20.91 -15.63 40.01
N GLY A 259 -20.32 -14.45 40.18
CA GLY A 259 -19.18 -14.19 41.06
C GLY A 259 -17.80 -14.44 40.44
N LEU A 260 -17.74 -14.87 39.18
CA LEU A 260 -16.48 -14.99 38.43
C LEU A 260 -15.99 -13.63 37.94
N ILE A 261 -14.67 -13.51 37.77
CA ILE A 261 -14.04 -12.33 37.18
C ILE A 261 -13.70 -12.67 35.74
N ALA A 262 -14.31 -11.97 34.80
CA ALA A 262 -14.00 -12.03 33.39
C ALA A 262 -13.06 -10.87 33.01
N LEU A 263 -12.13 -11.10 32.09
CA LEU A 263 -11.32 -10.03 31.51
C LEU A 263 -12.01 -9.54 30.25
N MET A 264 -12.46 -8.29 30.24
CA MET A 264 -13.16 -7.71 29.10
C MET A 264 -12.31 -6.65 28.40
N GLU A 265 -12.44 -6.57 27.08
CA GLU A 265 -11.88 -5.48 26.30
C GLU A 265 -12.65 -4.18 26.58
N LYS A 266 -11.93 -3.07 26.67
CA LYS A 266 -12.53 -1.77 27.03
C LYS A 266 -13.48 -1.22 25.97
N GLU A 267 -13.21 -1.51 24.70
CA GLU A 267 -14.06 -1.10 23.59
C GLU A 267 -15.49 -1.65 23.77
N LEU A 268 -15.62 -2.92 24.19
CA LEU A 268 -16.91 -3.55 24.47
C LEU A 268 -17.63 -2.88 25.66
N LEU A 269 -16.90 -2.58 26.73
CA LEU A 269 -17.48 -1.94 27.92
C LEU A 269 -17.99 -0.52 27.64
N ILE A 270 -17.29 0.23 26.77
CA ILE A 270 -17.72 1.57 26.36
C ILE A 270 -18.96 1.49 25.47
N GLU A 271 -18.99 0.60 24.48
CA GLU A 271 -20.15 0.42 23.61
C GLU A 271 -21.40 -0.04 24.38
N GLU A 272 -21.25 -0.96 25.34
CA GLU A 272 -22.35 -1.45 26.18
C GLU A 272 -22.87 -0.38 27.15
N SER A 273 -22.01 0.50 27.67
CA SER A 273 -22.44 1.62 28.53
C SER A 273 -23.35 2.64 27.82
N ILE A 274 -23.26 2.73 26.48
CA ILE A 274 -24.05 3.65 25.65
C ILE A 274 -25.44 3.07 25.32
N MET A 275 -25.62 1.74 25.37
CA MET A 275 -26.89 1.10 25.01
C MET A 275 -27.95 1.08 26.12
N GLY A 276 -27.66 1.66 27.28
CA GLY A 276 -28.57 1.60 28.43
C GLY A 276 -28.51 0.23 29.10
N GLU A 277 -28.70 0.27 30.41
CA GLU A 277 -28.83 -0.84 31.36
C GLU A 277 -28.82 -2.24 30.72
N ILE A 278 -27.88 -3.09 31.15
CA ILE A 278 -28.05 -4.54 31.11
C ILE A 278 -29.32 -4.84 31.92
N ASP A 279 -30.48 -4.67 31.28
CA ASP A 279 -31.74 -5.12 31.79
C ASP A 279 -31.67 -6.66 31.74
N ASP A 280 -31.94 -7.23 32.91
CA ASP A 280 -32.47 -8.57 33.11
C ASP A 280 -31.48 -9.74 33.20
N GLY A 281 -30.43 -9.58 34.01
CA GLY A 281 -30.06 -10.63 34.97
C GLY A 281 -29.30 -11.86 34.47
N GLU A 282 -28.85 -11.91 33.21
CA GLU A 282 -28.10 -13.04 32.65
C GLU A 282 -26.57 -12.89 32.76
N CYS A 283 -25.87 -13.95 33.14
CA CYS A 283 -24.40 -13.98 33.14
C CYS A 283 -23.85 -14.28 31.74
N TRP A 284 -22.89 -13.48 31.25
CA TRP A 284 -22.39 -13.51 29.87
C TRP A 284 -21.85 -14.87 29.42
N TYR A 285 -21.32 -15.66 30.35
CA TYR A 285 -20.81 -17.01 30.07
C TYR A 285 -21.86 -18.12 30.11
N CYS A 286 -22.99 -17.92 30.78
CA CYS A 286 -23.97 -18.99 30.98
C CYS A 286 -25.39 -18.69 30.50
N GLY A 287 -25.70 -17.44 30.14
CA GLY A 287 -26.98 -17.02 29.57
C GLY A 287 -28.19 -17.31 30.45
N GLU A 288 -28.03 -17.32 31.78
CA GLU A 288 -29.12 -17.64 32.70
C GLU A 288 -29.44 -16.47 33.63
N ALA A 289 -30.73 -16.12 33.69
CA ALA A 289 -31.26 -15.06 34.51
C ALA A 289 -31.38 -15.49 35.98
N GLY A 290 -30.71 -14.78 36.89
CA GLY A 290 -30.87 -14.93 38.34
C GLY A 290 -29.73 -15.64 39.08
N PHE A 291 -29.63 -15.37 40.38
CA PHE A 291 -28.62 -15.97 41.28
C PHE A 291 -29.01 -17.40 41.67
N PRO A 292 -28.17 -18.40 41.35
CA PRO A 292 -27.84 -19.38 42.38
C PRO A 292 -26.36 -19.78 42.37
N THR A 293 -25.81 -19.97 43.57
CA THR A 293 -24.48 -20.56 43.84
C THR A 293 -24.26 -21.92 43.19
N GLU A 294 -25.32 -22.59 42.73
CA GLU A 294 -25.29 -23.90 42.06
C GLU A 294 -24.73 -23.84 40.63
N ASN A 295 -24.80 -22.68 39.94
CA ASN A 295 -24.33 -22.52 38.57
C ASN A 295 -22.86 -22.11 38.43
N ARG A 296 -22.17 -21.85 39.56
CA ARG A 296 -20.76 -21.43 39.57
C ARG A 296 -19.83 -22.48 38.95
N ALA A 297 -20.05 -23.76 39.25
CA ALA A 297 -19.22 -24.85 38.72
C ALA A 297 -19.32 -24.98 37.19
N ARG A 298 -20.52 -24.74 36.62
CA ARG A 298 -20.74 -24.75 35.18
C ARG A 298 -20.07 -23.57 34.49
N CYS A 299 -20.20 -22.37 35.07
CA CYS A 299 -19.51 -21.18 34.57
C CYS A 299 -17.99 -21.33 34.64
N GLU A 300 -17.46 -21.92 35.72
CA GLU A 300 -16.03 -22.19 35.86
C GLU A 300 -15.51 -23.20 34.81
N GLN A 301 -16.33 -24.18 34.41
CA GLN A 301 -15.98 -25.11 33.33
C GLN A 301 -15.99 -24.45 31.95
N GLU A 302 -17.03 -23.68 31.62
CA GLU A 302 -17.11 -22.97 30.33
C GLU A 302 -16.04 -21.88 30.21
N PHE A 303 -15.76 -21.14 31.30
CA PHE A 303 -14.66 -20.18 31.33
C PHE A 303 -13.30 -20.84 31.07
N LYS A 304 -13.01 -21.96 31.74
CA LYS A 304 -11.78 -22.73 31.50
C LYS A 304 -11.68 -23.24 30.07
N LYS A 305 -12.80 -23.62 29.45
CA LYS A 305 -12.84 -24.04 28.05
C LYS A 305 -12.52 -22.89 27.11
N SER A 306 -13.09 -21.70 27.34
CA SER A 306 -12.83 -20.51 26.53
C SER A 306 -11.35 -20.08 26.56
N LEU A 307 -10.68 -20.16 27.72
CA LEU A 307 -9.25 -19.88 27.87
C LEU A 307 -8.35 -20.89 27.13
N ILE A 308 -8.81 -22.15 27.02
CA ILE A 308 -8.09 -23.17 26.27
C ILE A 308 -8.23 -22.89 24.76
N ASP A 309 -9.43 -22.54 24.29
CA ASP A 309 -9.67 -22.28 22.87
C ASP A 309 -8.90 -21.04 22.36
N THR A 310 -8.73 -20.00 23.19
CA THR A 310 -7.89 -18.83 22.83
C THR A 310 -6.40 -19.13 22.79
N ALA A 311 -5.92 -20.12 23.54
CA ALA A 311 -4.50 -20.49 23.59
C ALA A 311 -4.04 -21.36 22.40
N TYR A 312 -4.96 -21.84 21.56
CA TYR A 312 -4.66 -22.67 20.39
C TYR A 312 -4.81 -21.94 19.04
N GLU A 313 -5.19 -20.66 19.04
CA GLU A 313 -5.34 -19.84 17.82
C GLU A 313 -4.17 -18.87 17.55
N ASP A 314 -3.15 -18.83 18.43
CA ASP A 314 -1.85 -18.14 18.25
C ASP A 314 -0.71 -19.12 17.88
#